data_AF-A0A8S0FJK8-F1
#
_entry.id   AF-A0A8S0FJK8-F1
#
_cell.length_a   1.000
_cell.length_b   1.000
_cell.length_c   1.000
_cell.angle_alpha   90.00
_cell.angle_beta   90.00
_cell.angle_gamma   90.00
#
_symmetry.space_group_name_H-M   'P 1'
#
loop_
_entity.id
_entity.type
_entity.pdbx_description
1 polymer ?
#
loop_
_entity_poly.entity_id
_entity_poly.type
_entity_poly.pdbx_seq_one_letter_code
_entity_poly.pdbx_strand_id
1 'polypeptide(L)' 'MSWLEIEGQPVKVWKASVIDTTTKAAPGTILEANKQGIQVATGDGILNLLSMQPAGKKAMSVQDLLNSRREWFVPGNRLA' A
#
# COMPACT_ATOMS: atom_id res chain seq x y z
N MET A 1 -9.60 -12.40 3.99
CA MET A 1 -9.58 -11.27 3.04
C MET A 1 -8.89 -10.12 3.74
N SER A 2 -7.75 -9.68 3.24
CA SER A 2 -6.98 -8.60 3.87
C SER A 2 -7.44 -7.24 3.34
N TRP A 3 -7.64 -6.29 4.23
CA TRP A 3 -7.99 -4.92 3.91
C TRP A 3 -7.26 -3.99 4.87
N LEU A 4 -7.07 -2.75 4.44
CA LEU A 4 -6.40 -1.68 5.18
C LEU A 4 -7.29 -0.44 5.15
N GLU A 5 -7.20 0.41 6.17
CA GLU A 5 -7.98 1.64 6.23
C GLU A 5 -7.12 2.83 5.80
N ILE A 6 -7.62 3.62 4.85
CA ILE A 6 -6.98 4.86 4.42
C ILE A 6 -8.04 5.96 4.44
N GLU A 7 -7.79 7.02 5.20
CA GLU A 7 -8.72 8.14 5.38
C GLU A 7 -10.14 7.68 5.77
N GLY A 8 -10.25 6.66 6.63
CA GLY A 8 -11.53 6.09 7.04
C GLY A 8 -12.24 5.26 5.96
N GLN A 9 -11.57 4.96 4.84
CA GLN A 9 -12.09 4.11 3.78
C GLN A 9 -11.38 2.74 3.76
N PRO A 10 -12.13 1.62 3.76
CA PRO A 10 -11.53 0.31 3.64
C PRO A 10 -11.06 0.08 2.20
N VAL A 11 -9.78 -0.28 2.06
CA VAL A 11 -9.14 -0.66 0.81
C VAL A 11 -8.77 -2.13 0.89
N LYS A 12 -9.36 -2.96 0.02
CA LYS A 12 -9.05 -4.38 -0.04
C LYS A 12 -7.75 -4.61 -0.80
N VAL A 13 -6.89 -5.48 -0.29
CA VAL A 13 -5.66 -5.89 -0.97
C VAL A 13 -5.93 -7.16 -1.74
N TRP A 14 -5.73 -7.11 -3.06
CA TRP A 14 -5.93 -8.24 -3.96
C TRP A 14 -4.63 -8.99 -4.25
N LYS A 15 -3.54 -8.25 -4.41
CA LYS A 15 -2.23 -8.81 -4.69
C LYS A 15 -1.16 -7.98 -4.00
N ALA A 16 -0.26 -8.67 -3.33
CA ALA A 16 0.95 -8.11 -2.75
C ALA A 16 2.09 -9.13 -2.89
N SER A 17 3.30 -8.63 -2.85
CA SER A 17 4.53 -9.40 -2.81
C SER A 17 5.34 -8.98 -1.58
N VAL A 18 6.06 -9.91 -0.99
CA VAL A 18 6.99 -9.61 0.10
C VAL A 18 8.35 -9.32 -0.52
N ILE A 19 8.98 -8.26 -0.05
CA ILE A 19 10.37 -7.92 -0.35
C ILE A 19 11.15 -8.23 0.92
N ASP A 20 12.09 -9.18 0.79
CA ASP A 20 12.97 -9.63 1.87
C ASP A 20 14.09 -8.59 2.07
N THR A 21 13.68 -7.43 2.55
CA THR A 21 14.56 -6.30 2.82
C THR A 21 14.15 -5.72 4.15
N THR A 22 15.11 -5.65 5.07
CA THR A 22 14.88 -5.08 6.39
C THR A 22 14.87 -3.57 6.29
N THR A 23 13.83 -2.96 6.88
CA THR A 23 13.69 -1.52 7.01
C THR A 23 13.71 -1.14 8.48
N LYS A 24 14.29 0.03 8.78
CA LYS A 24 14.25 0.61 10.13
C LYS A 24 12.96 1.44 10.37
N ALA A 25 12.11 1.55 9.36
CA ALA A 25 10.87 2.29 9.47
C ALA A 25 9.85 1.55 10.34
N ALA A 26 8.95 2.29 10.97
CA ALA A 26 7.91 1.69 11.80
C ALA A 26 6.93 0.87 10.93
N PRO A 27 6.34 -0.22 11.47
CA PRO A 27 5.31 -0.97 10.76
C PRO A 27 4.14 -0.08 10.32
N GLY A 28 3.76 -0.22 9.06
CA GLY A 28 2.75 0.61 8.39
C GLY A 28 3.31 1.82 7.63
N THR A 29 4.62 2.11 7.74
CA THR A 29 5.21 3.25 7.03
C THR A 29 5.34 2.98 5.53
N ILE A 30 4.86 3.91 4.71
CA ILE A 30 5.01 3.86 3.26
C ILE A 30 6.44 4.29 2.93
N LEU A 31 7.23 3.37 2.37
CA LEU A 31 8.61 3.61 1.97
C LEU A 31 8.67 4.21 0.56
N GLU A 32 7.91 3.62 -0.35
CA GLU A 32 7.83 4.05 -1.74
C GLU A 32 6.44 3.80 -2.30
N ALA A 33 6.04 4.64 -3.24
CA ALA A 33 4.79 4.50 -3.98
C ALA A 33 5.03 4.84 -5.44
N ASN A 34 5.19 3.80 -6.27
CA ASN A 34 5.51 3.97 -7.68
C ASN A 34 4.80 2.90 -8.54
N LYS A 35 5.07 2.87 -9.85
CA LYS A 35 4.47 1.91 -10.79
C LYS A 35 4.77 0.43 -10.48
N GLN A 36 5.86 0.15 -9.76
CA GLN A 36 6.25 -1.20 -9.33
C GLN A 36 5.43 -1.67 -8.12
N GLY A 37 4.78 -0.74 -7.41
CA GLY A 37 3.92 -1.01 -6.27
C GLY A 37 4.05 0.03 -5.16
N ILE A 38 3.33 -0.22 -4.07
CA ILE A 38 3.47 0.54 -2.82
C ILE A 38 4.19 -0.33 -1.81
N GLN A 39 5.38 0.08 -1.43
CA GLN A 39 6.20 -0.58 -0.44
C GLN A 39 5.83 -0.05 0.94
N VAL A 40 5.36 -0.95 1.80
CA VAL A 40 4.98 -0.66 3.17
C VAL A 40 5.91 -1.43 4.10
N ALA A 41 6.55 -0.73 5.02
CA ALA A 41 7.35 -1.33 6.07
C ALA A 41 6.47 -2.21 6.96
N THR A 42 6.89 -3.46 7.18
CA THR A 42 6.25 -4.37 8.13
C THR A 42 7.18 -4.60 9.33
N GLY A 43 6.70 -5.32 10.35
CA GLY A 43 7.54 -5.67 11.50
C GLY A 43 8.74 -6.54 11.12
N ASP A 44 8.60 -7.31 10.05
CA ASP A 44 9.65 -8.11 9.43
C ASP A 44 9.52 -7.97 7.92
N GLY A 45 10.53 -7.39 7.26
CA GLY A 45 10.53 -7.15 5.81
C GLY A 45 9.72 -5.94 5.32
N ILE A 46 9.44 -5.93 4.02
CA ILE A 46 8.64 -4.91 3.33
C ILE A 46 7.53 -5.59 2.53
N LEU A 47 6.31 -5.10 2.66
CA LEU A 47 5.17 -5.53 1.87
C LEU A 47 4.99 -4.62 0.66
N ASN A 48 5.19 -5.15 -0.54
CA ASN A 48 4.94 -4.45 -1.80
C ASN A 48 3.53 -4.76 -2.33
N LEU A 49 2.61 -3.81 -2.19
CA LEU A 49 1.26 -3.91 -2.73
C LEU A 49 1.32 -3.79 -4.26
N LEU A 50 0.57 -4.63 -4.97
CA LEU A 50 0.53 -4.71 -6.44
C LEU A 50 -0.87 -4.47 -7.02
N SER A 51 -1.92 -4.85 -6.28
CA SER A 51 -3.30 -4.57 -6.68
C SER A 51 -4.20 -4.39 -5.47
N MET A 52 -5.08 -3.39 -5.57
CA MET A 52 -5.96 -2.97 -4.49
C MET A 52 -7.33 -2.55 -5.01
N GLN A 53 -8.32 -2.58 -4.12
CA GLN A 53 -9.68 -2.17 -4.39
C GLN A 53 -10.15 -1.18 -3.32
N PRO A 54 -10.23 0.11 -3.65
CA PRO A 54 -10.87 1.11 -2.80
C PRO A 54 -12.37 0.83 -2.65
N ALA A 55 -12.94 1.26 -1.53
CA ALA A 55 -14.38 1.25 -1.31
C ALA A 55 -15.14 1.92 -2.47
N GLY A 56 -16.14 1.22 -3.01
CA GLY A 56 -16.96 1.72 -4.12
C GLY A 56 -16.32 1.64 -5.52
N LYS A 57 -15.09 1.13 -5.66
CA LYS A 57 -14.42 0.94 -6.96
C LYS A 57 -14.14 -0.54 -7.24
N LYS A 58 -13.80 -0.85 -8.50
CA LYS A 58 -13.27 -2.17 -8.90
C LYS A 58 -11.81 -2.30 -8.47
N ALA A 59 -11.35 -3.53 -8.34
CA ALA A 59 -9.92 -3.82 -8.14
C ALA A 59 -9.11 -3.24 -9.30
N MET A 60 -8.01 -2.58 -8.97
CA MET A 60 -7.13 -1.92 -9.92
C MET A 60 -5.67 -2.11 -9.54
N SER A 61 -4.79 -1.85 -10.50
CA SER A 61 -3.36 -1.83 -10.27
C SER A 61 -2.98 -0.64 -9.40
N VAL A 62 -1.87 -0.74 -8.69
CA VAL A 62 -1.39 0.36 -7.85
C VAL A 62 -1.09 1.60 -8.67
N GLN A 63 -0.61 1.44 -9.89
CA GLN A 63 -0.36 2.56 -10.79
C GLN A 63 -1.64 3.36 -11.08
N ASP A 64 -2.75 2.70 -11.38
CA ASP A 64 -4.05 3.36 -11.59
C ASP A 64 -4.55 4.02 -10.31
N LEU A 65 -4.32 3.36 -9.18
CA LEU A 65 -4.67 3.91 -7.87
C LEU A 65 -3.86 5.17 -7.57
N LEU A 66 -2.55 5.17 -7.81
CA LEU A 66 -1.67 6.31 -7.64
C LEU A 66 -2.01 7.45 -8.61
N ASN A 67 -2.48 7.15 -9.81
CA ASN A 67 -2.96 8.18 -10.74
C ASN A 67 -4.24 8.87 -10.24
N SER A 68 -5.10 8.16 -9.50
CA SER A 68 -6.36 8.72 -9.00
C SER A 68 -6.28 9.26 -7.57
N ARG A 69 -5.45 8.65 -6.72
CA ARG A 69 -5.39 8.86 -5.26
C ARG A 69 -3.95 8.80 -4.76
N ARG A 70 -3.06 9.58 -5.38
CA ARG A 70 -1.64 9.63 -4.99
C ARG A 70 -1.44 10.08 -3.54
N GLU A 71 -2.29 11.00 -3.08
CA GLU A 71 -2.28 11.59 -1.75
C GLU A 71 -2.43 10.56 -0.62
N TRP A 72 -3.04 9.41 -0.92
CA TRP A 72 -3.21 8.31 0.02
C TRP A 72 -1.92 7.57 0.34
N PHE A 73 -0.97 7.58 -0.61
CA PHE A 73 0.23 6.75 -0.56
C PHE A 73 1.48 7.61 -0.67
N VAL A 74 1.54 8.67 0.13
CA VAL A 74 2.72 9.54 0.19
C VAL A 74 3.83 8.84 0.98
N PRO A 75 5.04 8.68 0.42
CA PRO A 75 6.18 8.16 1.16
C PRO A 75 6.42 8.94 2.45
N GLY A 76 6.61 8.22 3.56
CA GLY A 76 6.71 8.78 4.90
C GLY A 76 5.40 8.79 5.69
N ASN A 77 4.24 8.65 5.04
CA ASN A 77 2.97 8.44 5.76
C ASN A 77 2.92 7.04 6.37
N ARG A 78 2.19 6.93 7.48
CA ARG A 78 1.94 5.67 8.16
C ARG A 78 0.48 5.25 7.95
N LEU A 79 0.31 4.06 7.40
CA LEU A 79 -0.96 3.36 7.33
C LEU A 79 -1.25 2.76 8.71
N ALA A 80 -2.45 3.00 9.22
CA ALA A 80 -2.93 2.50 10.51
C ALA A 80 -3.97 1.40 10.29
#